data_AF-R7HJ19-F1
#
_entry.id   AF-R7HJ19-F1
#
_cell.length_a   1.000
_cell.length_b   1.000
_cell.length_c   1.000
_cell.angle_alpha   90.00
_cell.angle_beta   90.00
_cell.angle_gamma   90.00
#
_symmetry.space_group_name_H-M   'P 1'
#
loop_
_entity.id
_entity.type
_entity.pdbx_description
1 polymer ?
#
loop_
_entity_poly.entity_id
_entity_poly.type
_entity_poly.pdbx_seq_one_letter_code
_entity_poly.pdbx_strand_id
1 'polypeptide(L)'
;MLKKGTSYEVNVQGITFWRKIINEDNTEVFVKSSLNEPFMIYIDKVKGNKYLDWVTGRPFDMEDMGKDFLFGLSNIRISKNNVNLCGDVVCKAVYILDDKDKEEEYTNISEGILYDSYFCDIISFKYGLDAIPANFVYEEIRRVRKIYAANNDKDNIKSKTLKRKRK
;
A
#
# COMPACT_ATOMS: atom_id res chain seq x y z
N MET A 1 16.73 1.10 -12.78
CA MET A 1 15.40 0.54 -13.07
C MET A 1 15.32 -0.88 -12.50
N LEU A 2 14.29 -1.18 -11.71
CA LEU A 2 14.10 -2.51 -11.11
C LEU A 2 13.69 -3.56 -12.16
N LYS A 3 14.17 -4.80 -12.02
CA LYS A 3 13.92 -5.94 -12.92
C LYS A 3 12.63 -6.69 -12.53
N LYS A 4 11.87 -7.12 -13.55
CA LYS A 4 10.62 -7.89 -13.41
C LYS A 4 10.90 -9.32 -12.90
N GLY A 5 10.01 -9.86 -12.07
CA GLY A 5 10.14 -11.20 -11.49
C GLY A 5 11.26 -11.29 -10.46
N THR A 6 11.66 -10.15 -9.92
CA THR A 6 12.68 -10.02 -8.89
C THR A 6 12.03 -9.35 -7.71
N SER A 7 12.38 -9.84 -6.52
CA SER A 7 11.86 -9.33 -5.26
C SER A 7 12.89 -8.44 -4.57
N TYR A 8 12.37 -7.52 -3.74
CA TYR A 8 13.13 -6.48 -3.10
C TYR A 8 12.71 -6.35 -1.63
N GLU A 9 13.65 -5.97 -0.79
CA GLU A 9 13.38 -5.47 0.55
C GLU A 9 13.54 -3.95 0.54
N VAL A 10 12.62 -3.25 1.19
CA VAL A 10 12.59 -1.79 1.24
C VAL A 10 12.63 -1.35 2.69
N ASN A 11 13.71 -0.66 3.08
CA ASN A 11 13.84 -0.09 4.41
C ASN A 11 13.00 1.19 4.51
N VAL A 12 11.99 1.16 5.38
CA VAL A 12 11.05 2.27 5.61
C VAL A 12 11.33 3.05 6.90
N GLN A 13 12.49 2.85 7.52
CA GLN A 13 12.96 3.65 8.65
C GLN A 13 12.96 5.15 8.33
N GLY A 14 12.52 5.96 9.30
CA GLY A 14 12.50 7.42 9.19
C GLY A 14 11.47 7.98 8.21
N ILE A 15 10.70 7.13 7.52
CA ILE A 15 9.62 7.58 6.63
C ILE A 15 8.42 7.99 7.50
N THR A 16 7.88 9.19 7.24
CA THR A 16 6.64 9.65 7.85
C THR A 16 5.44 9.06 7.11
N PHE A 17 4.51 8.45 7.83
CA PHE A 17 3.28 7.89 7.29
C PHE A 17 2.16 7.95 8.34
N TRP A 18 0.92 7.70 7.93
CA TRP A 18 -0.20 7.54 8.84
C TRP A 18 -0.23 6.12 9.39
N ARG A 19 -0.01 5.98 10.70
CA ARG A 19 0.00 4.71 11.42
C ARG A 19 -1.30 4.54 12.19
N LYS A 20 -1.94 3.38 12.05
CA LYS A 20 -3.06 2.96 12.90
C LYS A 20 -2.56 2.66 14.30
N ILE A 21 -3.20 3.23 15.30
CA ILE A 21 -2.96 2.97 16.72
C ILE A 21 -4.31 2.72 17.42
N ILE A 22 -4.25 2.04 18.57
CA ILE A 22 -5.38 1.87 19.48
C ILE A 22 -5.12 2.77 20.69
N ASN A 23 -6.03 3.68 20.97
CA ASN A 23 -5.97 4.57 22.13
C ASN A 23 -6.33 3.82 23.43
N GLU A 24 -6.09 4.45 24.58
CA GLU A 24 -6.42 3.90 25.91
C GLU A 24 -7.92 3.57 26.07
N ASP A 25 -8.79 4.28 25.35
CA ASP A 25 -10.24 4.06 25.33
C ASP A 25 -10.70 3.01 24.30
N ASN A 26 -9.75 2.23 23.75
CA ASN A 26 -9.95 1.23 22.68
C ASN A 26 -10.47 1.81 21.36
N THR A 27 -10.33 3.12 21.12
CA THR A 27 -10.64 3.70 19.81
C THR A 27 -9.48 3.53 18.84
N GLU A 28 -9.78 3.09 17.62
CA GLU A 28 -8.80 3.03 16.53
C GLU A 28 -8.69 4.39 15.85
N VAL A 29 -7.47 4.93 15.80
CA VAL A 29 -7.17 6.19 15.12
C VAL A 29 -5.90 6.06 14.27
N PHE A 30 -5.80 6.88 13.24
CA PHE A 30 -4.59 7.04 12.45
C PHE A 30 -3.89 8.34 12.86
N VAL A 31 -2.58 8.26 13.12
CA VAL A 31 -1.74 9.42 13.45
C VAL A 31 -0.47 9.42 12.60
N LYS A 32 0.08 10.60 12.30
CA LYS A 32 1.38 10.69 11.63
C LYS A 32 2.49 10.19 12.55
N SER A 33 3.31 9.28 12.06
CA SER A 33 4.41 8.67 12.80
C SER A 33 5.56 8.31 11.87
N SER A 34 6.71 7.96 12.44
CA SER A 34 7.88 7.42 11.74
C SER A 34 8.54 6.36 12.59
N LEU A 35 9.15 5.37 11.94
CA LEU A 35 9.88 4.31 12.64
C LEU A 35 11.31 4.75 12.94
N ASN A 36 11.73 4.56 14.19
CA ASN A 36 13.10 4.84 14.61
C ASN A 36 14.06 3.71 14.24
N GLU A 37 13.56 2.48 14.22
CA GLU A 37 14.34 1.27 13.90
C GLU A 37 14.13 0.85 12.43
N PRO A 38 15.11 0.14 11.83
CA PRO A 38 14.96 -0.48 10.52
C PRO A 38 13.73 -1.37 10.45
N PHE A 39 12.93 -1.19 9.41
CA PHE A 39 11.78 -2.05 9.11
C PHE A 39 11.75 -2.32 7.62
N MET A 40 11.65 -3.60 7.24
CA MET A 40 11.68 -4.02 5.85
C MET A 40 10.29 -4.40 5.38
N ILE A 41 9.80 -3.73 4.33
CA ILE A 41 8.68 -4.23 3.54
C ILE A 41 9.23 -5.03 2.35
N TYR A 42 8.59 -6.14 2.03
CA TYR A 42 9.03 -7.08 1.00
C TYR A 42 8.11 -7.00 -0.22
N ILE A 43 8.67 -6.64 -1.37
CA ILE A 43 7.89 -6.33 -2.57
C ILE A 43 8.39 -7.12 -3.77
N ASP A 44 7.48 -7.51 -4.66
CA ASP A 44 7.81 -8.13 -5.94
C ASP A 44 7.50 -7.22 -7.12
N LYS A 45 8.41 -7.20 -8.11
CA LYS A 45 8.12 -6.50 -9.37
C LYS A 45 7.32 -7.37 -10.32
N VAL A 46 6.04 -7.06 -10.47
CA VAL A 46 5.10 -7.81 -11.32
C VAL A 46 5.24 -7.43 -12.80
N LYS A 47 5.00 -6.16 -13.18
CA LYS A 47 5.10 -5.68 -14.57
C LYS A 47 5.11 -4.16 -14.65
N GLY A 48 6.05 -3.58 -15.41
CA GLY A 48 6.11 -2.13 -15.59
C GLY A 48 6.34 -1.43 -14.25
N ASN A 49 5.41 -0.55 -13.85
CA ASN A 49 5.40 0.12 -12.55
C ASN A 49 4.55 -0.62 -11.50
N LYS A 50 4.02 -1.81 -11.80
CA LYS A 50 3.18 -2.59 -10.90
C LYS A 50 4.01 -3.51 -10.02
N TYR A 51 3.75 -3.45 -8.72
CA TYR A 51 4.38 -4.21 -7.66
C TYR A 51 3.33 -4.89 -6.78
N LEU A 52 3.78 -5.85 -6.00
CA LEU A 52 2.98 -6.59 -5.03
C LEU A 52 3.74 -6.61 -3.70
N ASP A 53 3.07 -6.28 -2.60
CA ASP A 53 3.59 -6.59 -1.27
C ASP A 53 3.43 -8.09 -1.00
N TRP A 54 4.53 -8.77 -0.71
CA TRP A 54 4.56 -10.22 -0.54
C TRP A 54 3.75 -10.71 0.65
N VAL A 55 3.72 -9.96 1.75
CA VAL A 55 3.07 -10.41 2.99
C VAL A 55 1.58 -10.11 2.94
N THR A 56 1.20 -8.87 2.59
CA THR A 56 -0.23 -8.47 2.57
C THR A 56 -0.94 -8.87 1.27
N GLY A 57 -0.19 -9.23 0.22
CA GLY A 57 -0.73 -9.50 -1.11
C GLY A 57 -1.30 -8.25 -1.80
N ARG A 58 -1.02 -7.04 -1.30
CA ARG A 58 -1.57 -5.81 -1.88
C ARG A 58 -0.81 -5.37 -3.12
N PRO A 59 -1.49 -5.21 -4.28
CA PRO A 59 -0.87 -4.62 -5.45
C PRO A 59 -0.79 -3.09 -5.31
N PHE A 60 0.29 -2.50 -5.80
CA PHE A 60 0.48 -1.06 -5.82
C PHE A 60 1.37 -0.64 -7.01
N ASP A 61 1.36 0.65 -7.33
CA ASP A 61 2.24 1.22 -8.34
C ASP A 61 3.43 1.92 -7.67
N MET A 62 4.61 1.79 -8.29
CA MET A 62 5.81 2.50 -7.89
C MET A 62 6.50 3.14 -9.09
N GLU A 63 6.76 4.44 -9.00
CA GLU A 63 7.34 5.25 -10.07
C GLU A 63 8.80 5.64 -9.78
N ASP A 64 9.64 5.64 -10.81
CA ASP A 64 11.04 6.06 -10.72
C ASP A 64 11.16 7.58 -10.86
N MET A 65 11.57 8.27 -9.79
CA MET A 65 11.72 9.72 -9.72
C MET A 65 13.20 10.16 -9.74
N GLY A 66 14.08 9.35 -10.32
CA GLY A 66 15.52 9.64 -10.41
C GLY A 66 16.30 9.14 -9.21
N LYS A 67 16.33 9.89 -8.10
CA LYS A 67 17.03 9.48 -6.85
C LYS A 67 16.13 8.68 -5.90
N ASP A 68 14.83 8.84 -6.04
CA ASP A 68 13.80 8.24 -5.20
C ASP A 68 12.87 7.38 -6.05
N PHE A 69 12.15 6.49 -5.38
CA PHE A 69 10.91 5.88 -5.87
C PHE A 69 9.71 6.57 -5.19
N LEU A 70 8.62 6.73 -5.93
CA LEU A 70 7.34 7.21 -5.42
C LEU A 70 6.36 6.04 -5.32
N PHE A 71 5.79 5.79 -4.15
CA PHE A 71 4.63 4.90 -4.01
C PHE A 71 3.38 5.63 -4.47
N GLY A 72 2.76 5.15 -5.54
CA GLY A 72 1.81 5.93 -6.34
C GLY A 72 0.53 6.32 -5.61
N LEU A 73 0.01 5.46 -4.71
CA LEU A 73 -1.20 5.78 -3.95
C LEU A 73 -0.91 6.77 -2.82
N SER A 74 0.03 6.43 -1.93
CA SER A 74 0.33 7.24 -0.75
C SER A 74 1.16 8.49 -1.03
N ASN A 75 1.70 8.65 -2.23
CA ASN A 75 2.66 9.70 -2.61
C ASN A 75 3.92 9.75 -1.71
N ILE A 76 4.21 8.67 -0.98
CA ILE A 76 5.39 8.56 -0.15
C ILE A 76 6.61 8.29 -1.03
N ARG A 77 7.70 9.02 -0.76
CA ARG A 77 8.97 8.86 -1.47
C ARG A 77 9.94 8.03 -0.63
N ILE A 78 10.61 7.08 -1.29
CA ILE A 78 11.67 6.27 -0.71
C ILE A 78 12.94 6.45 -1.53
N SER A 79 14.05 6.72 -0.84
CA SER A 79 15.37 6.74 -1.48
C SER A 79 15.68 5.40 -2.12
N LYS A 80 16.24 5.40 -3.32
CA LYS A 80 16.70 4.17 -3.98
C LYS A 80 17.73 3.39 -3.16
N ASN A 81 18.48 4.08 -2.29
CA ASN A 81 19.45 3.45 -1.40
C ASN A 81 18.81 2.56 -0.33
N ASN A 82 17.50 2.72 -0.10
CA ASN A 82 16.74 1.91 0.84
C ASN A 82 16.13 0.66 0.18
N VAL A 83 16.32 0.47 -1.13
CA VAL A 83 15.73 -0.65 -1.88
C VAL A 83 16.82 -1.62 -2.31
N ASN A 84 16.81 -2.81 -1.72
CA ASN A 84 17.80 -3.86 -2.00
C ASN A 84 17.15 -5.08 -2.62
N LEU A 85 17.92 -5.84 -3.41
CA LEU A 85 17.49 -7.14 -3.91
C LEU A 85 17.29 -8.11 -2.75
N CYS A 86 16.14 -8.78 -2.71
CA CYS A 86 15.84 -9.79 -1.71
C CYS A 86 15.84 -11.17 -2.39
N GLY A 87 16.85 -11.98 -2.09
CA GLY A 87 17.02 -13.32 -2.69
C GLY A 87 16.13 -14.40 -2.08
N ASP A 88 15.67 -14.21 -0.85
CA ASP A 88 14.98 -15.20 -0.02
C ASP A 88 13.60 -14.72 0.48
N VAL A 89 12.96 -13.86 -0.31
CA VAL A 89 11.71 -13.16 0.06
C VAL A 89 10.61 -14.09 0.58
N VAL A 90 10.52 -15.32 0.04
CA VAL A 90 9.54 -16.32 0.46
C VAL A 90 9.76 -16.73 1.91
N CYS A 91 11.01 -16.99 2.31
CA CYS A 91 11.34 -17.35 3.69
C CYS A 91 11.08 -16.18 4.65
N LYS A 92 11.37 -14.94 4.23
CA LYS A 92 11.09 -13.72 5.01
C LYS A 92 9.59 -13.53 5.22
N ALA A 93 8.79 -13.70 4.17
CA ALA A 93 7.35 -13.59 4.24
C ALA A 93 6.75 -14.67 5.15
N VAL A 94 7.18 -15.93 5.00
CA VAL A 94 6.73 -17.04 5.87
C VAL A 94 7.08 -16.76 7.34
N TYR A 95 8.30 -16.28 7.63
CA TYR A 95 8.69 -15.92 9.00
C TYR A 95 7.78 -14.86 9.65
N ILE A 96 7.26 -13.91 8.85
CA ILE A 96 6.31 -12.90 9.32
C ILE A 96 4.92 -13.51 9.50
N LEU A 97 4.45 -14.29 8.53
CA LEU A 97 3.12 -14.90 8.53
C LEU A 97 2.95 -16.01 9.59
N ASP A 98 4.04 -16.65 10.02
CA ASP A 98 4.02 -17.68 11.06
C ASP A 98 3.81 -17.11 12.48
N ASP A 99 3.86 -15.79 12.64
CA ASP A 99 3.70 -15.08 13.91
C ASP A 99 2.66 -13.95 13.78
N LYS A 100 1.53 -14.11 14.46
CA LYS A 100 0.40 -13.16 14.35
C LYS A 100 0.76 -11.73 14.74
N ASP A 101 1.60 -11.55 15.75
CA ASP A 101 1.97 -10.22 16.21
C ASP A 101 2.86 -9.53 15.16
N LYS A 102 3.75 -10.30 14.52
CA LYS A 102 4.56 -9.80 13.39
C LYS A 102 3.74 -9.53 12.14
N GLU A 103 2.81 -10.42 11.81
CA GLU A 103 1.90 -10.24 10.68
C GLU A 103 1.06 -8.97 10.87
N GLU A 104 0.52 -8.76 12.06
CA GLU A 104 -0.26 -7.56 12.39
C GLU A 104 0.58 -6.29 12.33
N GLU A 105 1.76 -6.28 12.95
CA GLU A 105 2.68 -5.14 12.90
C GLU A 105 3.08 -4.81 11.46
N TYR A 106 3.47 -5.83 10.69
CA TYR A 106 3.83 -5.67 9.28
C TYR A 106 2.67 -5.11 8.47
N THR A 107 1.48 -5.68 8.64
CA THR A 107 0.29 -5.23 7.90
C THR A 107 -0.01 -3.77 8.22
N ASN A 108 0.01 -3.39 9.50
CA ASN A 108 -0.26 -2.01 9.93
C ASN A 108 0.77 -1.00 9.38
N ILE A 109 2.07 -1.37 9.33
CA ILE A 109 3.12 -0.50 8.79
C ILE A 109 3.06 -0.45 7.27
N SER A 110 3.01 -1.61 6.60
CA SER A 110 3.01 -1.72 5.15
C SER A 110 1.77 -1.06 4.55
N GLU A 111 0.58 -1.35 5.06
CA GLU A 111 -0.66 -0.71 4.58
C GLU A 111 -0.68 0.78 4.91
N GLY A 112 -0.18 1.18 6.09
CA GLY A 112 0.01 2.57 6.46
C GLY A 112 0.81 3.35 5.41
N ILE A 113 1.91 2.77 4.93
CA ILE A 113 2.81 3.38 3.96
C ILE A 113 2.30 3.26 2.52
N LEU A 114 1.77 2.12 2.11
CA LEU A 114 1.40 1.86 0.71
C LEU A 114 0.00 2.38 0.36
N TYR A 115 -0.90 2.47 1.34
CA TYR A 115 -2.33 2.61 1.08
C TYR A 115 -3.03 3.63 2.00
N ASP A 116 -3.01 3.44 3.32
CA ASP A 116 -3.88 4.19 4.23
C ASP A 116 -3.52 5.67 4.29
N SER A 117 -2.23 6.01 4.15
CA SER A 117 -1.76 7.40 4.11
C SER A 117 -2.46 8.24 3.03
N TYR A 118 -2.83 7.66 1.89
CA TYR A 118 -3.58 8.35 0.84
C TYR A 118 -4.94 8.86 1.35
N PHE A 119 -5.72 7.98 1.98
CA PHE A 119 -7.05 8.33 2.50
C PHE A 119 -6.93 9.28 3.68
N CYS A 120 -5.93 9.04 4.54
CA CYS A 120 -5.68 9.87 5.69
C CYS A 120 -5.32 11.31 5.28
N ASP A 121 -4.45 11.51 4.29
CA ASP A 121 -4.11 12.85 3.81
C ASP A 121 -5.32 13.60 3.25
N ILE A 122 -6.21 12.90 2.51
CA ILE A 122 -7.46 13.49 2.01
C ILE A 122 -8.36 13.95 3.16
N ILE A 123 -8.55 13.09 4.18
CA ILE A 123 -9.43 13.35 5.32
C ILE A 123 -8.83 14.46 6.19
N SER A 124 -7.53 14.40 6.48
CA SER A 124 -6.80 15.43 7.22
C SER A 124 -6.92 16.79 6.53
N PHE A 125 -6.69 16.86 5.22
CA PHE A 125 -6.84 18.09 4.45
C PHE A 125 -8.28 18.63 4.49
N LYS A 126 -9.29 17.76 4.35
CA LYS A 126 -10.70 18.15 4.31
C LYS A 126 -11.22 18.68 5.65
N TYR A 127 -10.80 18.08 6.76
CA TYR A 127 -11.37 18.35 8.08
C TYR A 127 -10.39 19.01 9.06
N GLY A 128 -9.13 19.21 8.68
CA GLY A 128 -8.10 19.79 9.55
C GLY A 128 -7.75 18.90 10.74
N LEU A 129 -7.76 17.58 10.56
CA LEU A 129 -7.52 16.60 11.63
C LEU A 129 -6.07 16.10 11.63
N ASP A 130 -5.44 16.12 12.81
CA ASP A 130 -4.11 15.55 13.04
C ASP A 130 -4.16 14.10 13.56
N ALA A 131 -5.32 13.68 14.07
CA ALA A 131 -5.65 12.31 14.42
C ALA A 131 -6.98 11.94 13.75
N ILE A 132 -6.99 10.88 12.95
CA ILE A 132 -8.14 10.52 12.12
C ILE A 132 -8.80 9.27 12.68
N PRO A 133 -10.09 9.34 13.08
CA PRO A 133 -10.84 8.16 13.47
C PRO A 133 -10.85 7.10 12.35
N ALA A 134 -10.54 5.84 12.68
CA ALA A 134 -10.41 4.78 11.68
C ALA A 134 -11.69 4.55 10.87
N ASN A 135 -12.86 4.77 11.48
CA ASN A 135 -14.14 4.70 10.78
C ASN A 135 -14.24 5.69 9.60
N PHE A 136 -13.64 6.88 9.70
CA PHE A 136 -13.64 7.85 8.59
C PHE A 136 -12.83 7.33 7.41
N VAL A 137 -11.67 6.71 7.69
CA VAL A 137 -10.82 6.08 6.68
C VAL A 137 -11.55 4.93 6.00
N TYR A 138 -12.17 4.04 6.79
CA TYR A 138 -12.93 2.90 6.26
C TYR A 138 -14.13 3.33 5.41
N GLU A 139 -14.84 4.39 5.79
CA GLU A 139 -15.93 4.95 4.99
C GLU A 139 -15.46 5.50 3.64
N GLU A 140 -14.35 6.24 3.63
CA GLU A 140 -13.79 6.78 2.39
C GLU A 140 -13.28 5.67 1.47
N ILE A 141 -12.62 4.64 2.01
CA ILE A 141 -12.22 3.43 1.25
C ILE A 141 -13.46 2.77 0.62
N ARG A 142 -14.53 2.56 1.39
CA ARG A 142 -15.78 1.97 0.88
C ARG A 142 -16.40 2.82 -0.22
N ARG A 143 -16.38 4.14 -0.08
CA ARG A 143 -16.88 5.08 -1.08
C ARG A 143 -16.08 4.99 -2.39
N VAL A 144 -14.76 5.01 -2.31
CA VAL A 144 -13.87 4.90 -3.47
C VAL A 144 -14.08 3.55 -4.18
N ARG A 145 -14.16 2.44 -3.44
CA ARG A 145 -14.43 1.11 -4.01
C ARG A 145 -15.75 1.07 -4.79
N LYS A 146 -16.83 1.68 -4.26
CA LYS A 146 -18.12 1.76 -4.97
C LYS A 146 -18.03 2.52 -6.29
N ILE A 147 -17.28 3.63 -6.32
CA ILE A 147 -17.07 4.43 -7.54
C ILE A 147 -16.31 3.61 -8.58
N TYR A 148 -15.22 2.94 -8.19
CA TYR A 148 -14.46 2.08 -9.09
C TYR A 148 -15.29 0.92 -9.65
N ALA A 149 -16.07 0.23 -8.82
CA ALA A 149 -16.95 -0.84 -9.27
C ALA A 149 -17.99 -0.34 -10.28
N ALA A 150 -18.66 0.79 -9.97
CA ALA A 150 -19.65 1.38 -10.87
C ALA A 150 -19.06 1.84 -12.21
N ASN A 151 -17.80 2.31 -12.23
CA ASN A 151 -17.12 2.72 -13.45
C ASN A 151 -16.66 1.52 -14.28
N ASN A 152 -16.12 0.46 -13.66
CA ASN A 152 -15.75 -0.77 -14.36
C ASN A 152 -16.98 -1.48 -14.97
N ASP A 153 -18.14 -1.42 -14.33
CA ASP A 153 -19.39 -1.93 -14.92
C ASP A 153 -19.82 -1.10 -16.14
N LYS A 154 -19.65 0.23 -16.12
CA LYS A 154 -19.91 1.10 -17.28
C LYS A 154 -18.97 0.81 -18.45
N ASP A 155 -17.70 0.52 -18.18
CA ASP A 155 -16.73 0.18 -19.21
C ASP A 155 -16.95 -1.24 -19.78
N ASN A 156 -17.44 -2.18 -18.95
CA ASN A 156 -17.85 -3.51 -19.41
C ASN A 156 -19.11 -3.50 -20.30
N ILE A 157 -20.00 -2.51 -20.17
CA ILE A 157 -21.15 -2.34 -21.09
C ILE A 157 -20.69 -1.98 -22.51
N LYS A 158 -19.56 -1.29 -22.68
CA LYS A 158 -19.00 -0.97 -24.01
C LYS A 158 -18.32 -2.17 -24.69
N SER A 159 -18.01 -3.24 -23.96
CA SER A 159 -17.36 -4.46 -24.49
C SER A 159 -18.34 -5.59 -24.82
N LYS A 160 -19.62 -5.30 -25.12
CA LYS A 160 -20.61 -6.27 -25.60
C LYS A 160 -20.99 -6.05 -27.07
N THR A 161 -20.01 -6.00 -27.98
CA THR A 161 -20.30 -6.10 -29.43
C THR A 161 -19.18 -6.79 -30.21
N LEU A 162 -19.04 -8.10 -30.00
CA LEU A 162 -18.54 -9.00 -31.04
C LEU A 162 -19.52 -10.17 -31.15
N LYS A 163 -20.67 -9.91 -31.81
CA LYS A 163 -21.53 -11.00 -32.29
C LYS A 163 -20.72 -11.79 -33.33
N ARG A 164 -20.22 -12.96 -32.91
CA ARG A 164 -19.68 -14.00 -33.79
C ARG A 164 -20.69 -14.27 -34.91
N LYS A 165 -20.39 -13.84 -36.14
CA LYS A 165 -21.08 -14.36 -37.33
C LYS A 165 -20.65 -15.82 -37.48
N ARG A 166 -21.56 -16.76 -37.19
CA ARG A 166 -21.42 -18.15 -37.62
C ARG A 166 -21.62 -18.16 -39.14
N LYS A 167 -20.60 -18.63 -39.89
CA LYS A 167 -20.79 -19.17 -41.24
C LYS A 167 -21.13 -20.64 -41.11
#